data_AF-A0A917TYC8-F1
#
_entry.id   AF-A0A917TYC8-F1
#
_cell.length_a   1.000
_cell.length_b   1.000
_cell.length_c   1.000
_cell.angle_alpha   90.00
_cell.angle_beta   90.00
_cell.angle_gamma   90.00
#
_symmetry.space_group_name_H-M   'P 1'
#
loop_
_entity.id
_entity.type
_entity.pdbx_description
1 polymer ?
#
loop_
_entity_poly.entity_id
_entity_poly.type
_entity_poly.pdbx_seq_one_letter_code
_entity_poly.pdbx_strand_id
1 'polypeptide(L)'
;MLEFPPGFRFGVSTASYQIEGAVAEDGRGPSIWDTFAHTPGKVARGETGDVACDHYHRWESDLDLIAELGAGAYRFSVAWPRIQPTGDGPAVSAGLDFYDRLVDGLLARGIDPVATLFHWDLPQALQDQGGWSNRDTAMRFGEYAELVGERLGDRVKLWCTLNEPYIHFALGHVQGIHAPGQTLPPEGYPFVVHHLLLAHGLAVSALRRHSRAPITLANNYSPVWLAGDTDADRGAALFYDMVQNHLFTDPVLLGAYPAGFEALLAGVDVDAVVMEGDLDVISQPIEALGVNYYNPSLIGAPSGEDGLPFARLPIEGYPQSAFGWPVVPDGLRELLVGFKERYGEKLPPIWITESGTSWPDVDDQFRIDYISGHLEALQAAMRAGVEVHGYCTWSLMDNFEWAEGYGQRFGLVHVDFETQVRTKRRSFDWYRQVCTSAAPRPDLQGEPTG
;
A
#
# COMPACT_ATOMS: atom_id res chain seq x y z
N MET A 1 -14.01 -9.98 23.37
CA MET A 1 -14.84 -9.65 22.18
C MET A 1 -14.13 -8.51 21.49
N LEU A 2 -14.02 -8.51 20.16
CA LEU A 2 -13.40 -7.40 19.45
C LEU A 2 -14.34 -6.19 19.53
N GLU A 3 -13.91 -5.11 20.19
CA GLU A 3 -14.64 -3.86 20.31
C GLU A 3 -13.82 -2.71 19.71
N PHE A 4 -14.39 -2.03 18.72
CA PHE A 4 -13.79 -0.88 18.04
C PHE A 4 -14.67 0.36 18.20
N PRO A 5 -14.09 1.57 18.20
CA PRO A 5 -14.86 2.78 18.42
C PRO A 5 -15.89 3.01 17.31
N PRO A 6 -17.00 3.71 17.61
CA PRO A 6 -17.94 4.13 16.58
C PRO A 6 -17.24 4.89 15.46
N GLY A 7 -17.58 4.58 14.21
CA GLY A 7 -16.96 5.18 13.04
C GLY A 7 -15.72 4.45 12.53
N PHE A 8 -15.16 3.49 13.28
CA PHE A 8 -14.07 2.64 12.78
C PHE A 8 -14.48 1.91 11.50
N ARG A 9 -13.60 1.93 10.49
CA ARG A 9 -13.88 1.35 9.18
C ARG A 9 -13.13 0.03 9.00
N PHE A 10 -13.90 -1.06 8.95
CA PHE A 10 -13.40 -2.32 8.40
C PHE A 10 -13.52 -2.31 6.89
N GLY A 11 -12.44 -2.67 6.21
CA GLY A 11 -12.35 -2.70 4.76
C GLY A 11 -11.56 -3.88 4.23
N VAL A 12 -11.44 -3.88 2.91
CA VAL A 12 -10.57 -4.77 2.13
C VAL A 12 -9.81 -3.94 1.10
N SER A 13 -8.69 -4.47 0.63
CA SER A 13 -7.77 -3.76 -0.26
C SER A 13 -7.34 -4.60 -1.47
N THR A 14 -7.07 -3.92 -2.58
CA THR A 14 -6.53 -4.46 -3.85
C THR A 14 -5.68 -3.41 -4.57
N ALA A 15 -5.01 -3.80 -5.67
CA ALA A 15 -4.30 -2.91 -6.57
C ALA A 15 -4.64 -3.19 -8.04
N SER A 16 -4.66 -2.13 -8.86
CA SER A 16 -5.01 -2.09 -10.28
C SER A 16 -4.35 -3.20 -11.08
N TYR A 17 -3.02 -3.20 -11.19
CA TYR A 17 -2.31 -4.19 -12.00
C TYR A 17 -2.50 -5.63 -11.50
N GLN A 18 -2.78 -5.80 -10.21
CA GLN A 18 -2.93 -7.13 -9.61
C GLN A 18 -4.29 -7.78 -9.88
N ILE A 19 -5.34 -6.99 -10.15
CA ILE A 19 -6.71 -7.51 -10.32
C ILE A 19 -7.38 -7.14 -11.64
N GLU A 20 -7.04 -6.00 -12.26
CA GLU A 20 -7.83 -5.45 -13.36
C GLU A 20 -7.78 -6.29 -14.63
N GLY A 21 -6.59 -6.69 -15.08
CA GLY A 21 -6.40 -7.24 -16.42
C GLY A 21 -6.63 -6.19 -17.50
N ALA A 22 -7.16 -6.59 -18.66
CA ALA A 22 -7.55 -5.70 -19.75
C ALA A 22 -6.45 -4.70 -20.14
N VAL A 23 -5.21 -5.19 -20.22
CA VAL A 23 -3.99 -4.36 -20.32
C VAL A 23 -3.85 -3.62 -21.65
N ALA A 24 -4.58 -4.04 -22.68
CA ALA A 24 -4.57 -3.49 -24.04
C ALA A 24 -5.91 -2.87 -24.47
N GLU A 25 -6.81 -2.63 -23.52
CA GLU A 25 -8.17 -2.14 -23.79
C GLU A 25 -8.30 -0.64 -23.48
N ASP A 26 -9.27 0.00 -24.13
CA ASP A 26 -9.68 1.39 -23.89
C ASP A 26 -8.55 2.43 -23.86
N GLY A 27 -7.50 2.17 -24.64
CA GLY A 27 -6.37 3.08 -24.82
C GLY A 27 -5.32 3.04 -23.71
N ARG A 28 -5.35 2.05 -22.80
CA ARG A 28 -4.31 1.85 -21.79
C ARG A 28 -2.92 1.68 -22.42
N GLY A 29 -1.93 2.40 -21.88
CA GLY A 29 -0.51 2.21 -22.21
C GLY A 29 0.17 1.12 -21.38
N PRO A 30 1.35 0.62 -21.76
CA PRO A 30 2.11 -0.29 -20.93
C PRO A 30 2.65 0.43 -19.67
N SER A 31 2.57 -0.24 -18.52
CA SER A 31 3.30 0.13 -17.30
C SER A 31 4.65 -0.60 -17.23
N ILE A 32 5.47 -0.19 -16.27
CA ILE A 32 6.70 -0.90 -15.92
C ILE A 32 6.47 -2.36 -15.51
N TRP A 33 5.30 -2.67 -14.94
CA TRP A 33 4.96 -4.05 -14.58
C TRP A 33 4.57 -4.90 -15.79
N ASP A 34 3.95 -4.30 -16.82
CA ASP A 34 3.75 -4.99 -18.10
C ASP A 34 5.10 -5.39 -18.69
N THR A 35 6.03 -4.44 -18.82
CA THR A 35 7.37 -4.73 -19.35
C THR A 35 8.14 -5.74 -18.50
N PHE A 36 8.08 -5.60 -17.18
CA PHE A 36 8.79 -6.48 -16.25
C PHE A 36 8.24 -7.92 -16.29
N ALA A 37 6.93 -8.11 -16.23
CA ALA A 37 6.32 -9.44 -16.22
C ALA A 37 6.51 -10.18 -17.55
N HIS A 38 6.54 -9.46 -18.68
CA HIS A 38 6.87 -10.04 -19.98
C HIS A 38 8.37 -10.32 -20.19
N THR A 39 9.23 -9.93 -19.25
CA THR A 39 10.66 -10.23 -19.31
C THR A 39 10.94 -11.63 -18.76
N PRO A 40 11.53 -12.56 -19.55
CA PRO A 40 11.77 -13.93 -19.10
C PRO A 40 12.58 -14.00 -17.80
N GLY A 41 12.09 -14.76 -16.83
CA GLY A 41 12.76 -15.01 -15.55
C GLY A 41 12.55 -13.94 -14.48
N LYS A 42 11.79 -12.87 -14.76
CA LYS A 42 11.48 -11.82 -13.78
C LYS A 42 10.28 -12.12 -12.89
N VAL A 43 9.33 -12.90 -13.38
CA VAL A 43 8.16 -13.35 -12.63
C VAL A 43 8.10 -14.88 -12.64
N ALA A 44 7.71 -15.47 -11.50
CA ALA A 44 7.55 -16.90 -11.36
C ALA A 44 6.66 -17.47 -12.48
N ARG A 45 7.12 -18.57 -13.09
CA ARG A 45 6.43 -19.27 -14.19
C ARG A 45 6.12 -18.40 -15.43
N GLY A 46 6.71 -17.20 -15.54
CA GLY A 46 6.47 -16.27 -16.65
C GLY A 46 5.05 -15.71 -16.68
N GLU A 47 4.39 -15.64 -15.51
CA GLU A 47 3.03 -15.14 -15.39
C GLU A 47 2.97 -13.62 -15.53
N THR A 48 1.86 -13.09 -16.06
CA THR A 48 1.64 -11.66 -16.31
C THR A 48 0.32 -11.19 -15.71
N GLY A 49 0.17 -9.87 -15.52
CA GLY A 49 -1.07 -9.23 -15.11
C GLY A 49 -2.07 -8.98 -16.25
N ASP A 50 -1.89 -9.59 -17.43
CA ASP A 50 -2.66 -9.25 -18.63
C ASP A 50 -4.16 -9.50 -18.47
N VAL A 51 -4.49 -10.61 -17.81
CA VAL A 51 -5.86 -10.99 -17.46
C VAL A 51 -6.10 -10.81 -15.97
N ALA A 52 -5.16 -11.22 -15.12
CA ALA A 52 -5.30 -11.14 -13.66
C ALA A 52 -6.63 -11.73 -13.17
N CYS A 53 -7.44 -10.92 -12.47
CA CYS A 53 -8.77 -11.31 -12.00
C CYS A 53 -9.87 -10.85 -12.95
N ASP A 54 -9.53 -10.26 -14.10
CA ASP A 54 -10.50 -9.73 -15.06
C ASP A 54 -11.49 -8.74 -14.39
N HIS A 55 -11.02 -8.04 -13.34
CA HIS A 55 -11.85 -7.14 -12.54
C HIS A 55 -12.35 -5.95 -13.38
N TYR A 56 -11.59 -5.53 -14.40
CA TYR A 56 -12.00 -4.46 -15.30
C TYR A 56 -13.38 -4.73 -15.92
N HIS A 57 -13.67 -5.99 -16.25
CA HIS A 57 -14.96 -6.42 -16.80
C HIS A 57 -15.97 -6.89 -15.74
N ARG A 58 -15.48 -7.34 -14.57
CA ARG A 58 -16.29 -8.04 -13.55
C ARG A 58 -16.56 -7.22 -12.29
N TRP A 59 -16.18 -5.95 -12.30
CA TRP A 59 -16.22 -5.07 -11.15
C TRP A 59 -17.57 -5.08 -10.42
N GLU A 60 -18.71 -5.11 -11.13
CA GLU A 60 -20.04 -5.11 -10.50
C GLU A 60 -20.22 -6.30 -9.54
N SER A 61 -19.88 -7.51 -9.99
CA SER A 61 -19.97 -8.73 -9.18
C SER A 61 -18.95 -8.74 -8.03
N ASP A 62 -17.78 -8.13 -8.23
CA ASP A 62 -16.78 -8.01 -7.18
C ASP A 62 -17.22 -6.99 -6.11
N LEU A 63 -17.91 -5.90 -6.50
CA LEU A 63 -18.51 -4.96 -5.55
C LEU A 63 -19.66 -5.60 -4.76
N ASP A 64 -20.43 -6.49 -5.38
CA ASP A 64 -21.47 -7.27 -4.68
C ASP A 64 -20.86 -8.17 -3.60
N LEU A 65 -19.66 -8.74 -3.84
CA LEU A 65 -18.94 -9.49 -2.80
C LEU A 65 -18.51 -8.60 -1.64
N ILE A 66 -18.04 -7.37 -1.90
CA ILE A 66 -17.67 -6.43 -0.82
C ILE A 66 -18.90 -6.03 0.00
N ALA A 67 -20.03 -5.80 -0.67
CA ALA A 67 -21.29 -5.52 0.00
C ALA A 67 -21.77 -6.72 0.83
N GLU A 68 -21.66 -7.95 0.30
CA GLU A 68 -22.00 -9.17 1.04
C GLU A 68 -21.10 -9.36 2.27
N LEU A 69 -19.81 -9.05 2.15
CA LEU A 69 -18.85 -9.04 3.25
C LEU A 69 -19.24 -8.03 4.34
N GLY A 70 -20.02 -7.00 4.00
CA GLY A 70 -20.40 -5.93 4.92
C GLY A 70 -19.24 -4.98 5.25
N ALA A 71 -18.21 -4.94 4.40
CA ALA A 71 -17.09 -4.02 4.56
C ALA A 71 -17.56 -2.56 4.36
N GLY A 72 -17.14 -1.67 5.24
CA GLY A 72 -17.49 -0.24 5.17
C GLY A 72 -16.59 0.56 4.24
N ALA A 73 -15.45 0.02 3.81
CA ALA A 73 -14.52 0.67 2.91
C ALA A 73 -13.90 -0.31 1.91
N TYR A 74 -13.64 0.16 0.69
CA TYR A 74 -12.84 -0.57 -0.31
C TYR A 74 -11.67 0.30 -0.76
N ARG A 75 -10.47 -0.19 -0.49
CA ARG A 75 -9.23 0.42 -0.99
C ARG A 75 -8.82 -0.22 -2.32
N PHE A 76 -8.73 0.60 -3.35
CA PHE A 76 -8.27 0.23 -4.69
C PHE A 76 -7.20 1.21 -5.16
N SER A 77 -6.49 0.91 -6.25
CA SER A 77 -5.63 1.88 -6.93
C SER A 77 -6.14 2.23 -8.32
N VAL A 78 -5.80 3.45 -8.75
CA VAL A 78 -6.09 3.96 -10.08
C VAL A 78 -4.86 3.71 -10.96
N ALA A 79 -5.05 3.05 -12.10
CA ALA A 79 -3.97 2.76 -13.03
C ALA A 79 -3.60 4.02 -13.81
N TRP A 80 -2.48 4.65 -13.42
CA TRP A 80 -1.90 5.77 -14.17
C TRP A 80 -1.83 5.52 -15.70
N PRO A 81 -1.37 4.36 -16.21
CA PRO A 81 -1.31 4.10 -17.66
C PRO A 81 -2.67 4.02 -18.35
N ARG A 82 -3.79 3.90 -17.62
CA ARG A 82 -5.14 4.06 -18.20
C ARG A 82 -5.53 5.52 -18.33
N ILE A 83 -5.08 6.36 -17.39
CA ILE A 83 -5.44 7.78 -17.37
C ILE A 83 -4.54 8.55 -18.33
N GLN A 84 -3.22 8.34 -18.26
CA GLN A 84 -2.23 8.91 -19.16
C GLN A 84 -1.32 7.79 -19.67
N PRO A 85 -1.58 7.24 -20.87
CA PRO A 85 -0.84 6.09 -21.42
C PRO A 85 0.67 6.30 -21.55
N THR A 86 1.09 7.54 -21.84
CA THR A 86 2.50 7.95 -21.91
C THR A 86 3.00 8.60 -20.61
N GLY A 87 2.12 8.72 -19.61
CA GLY A 87 2.38 9.40 -18.35
C GLY A 87 2.33 10.93 -18.41
N ASP A 88 1.94 11.51 -19.54
CA ASP A 88 1.75 12.94 -19.72
C ASP A 88 0.52 13.26 -20.58
N GLY A 89 0.16 14.54 -20.66
CA GLY A 89 -0.94 15.01 -21.51
C GLY A 89 -2.34 14.85 -20.91
N PRO A 90 -3.41 15.04 -21.69
CA PRO A 90 -4.78 14.93 -21.20
C PRO A 90 -5.15 13.50 -20.82
N ALA A 91 -6.12 13.37 -19.91
CA ALA A 91 -6.65 12.06 -19.54
C ALA A 91 -7.37 11.36 -20.72
N VAL A 92 -7.21 10.04 -20.82
CA VAL A 92 -8.08 9.19 -21.63
C VAL A 92 -9.41 9.03 -20.92
N SER A 93 -10.48 9.55 -21.51
CA SER A 93 -11.81 9.55 -20.88
C SER A 93 -12.27 8.15 -20.45
N ALA A 94 -12.07 7.14 -21.31
CA ALA A 94 -12.47 5.77 -21.00
C ALA A 94 -11.77 5.20 -19.75
N GLY A 95 -10.49 5.56 -19.54
CA GLY A 95 -9.75 5.19 -18.33
C GLY A 95 -10.38 5.79 -17.07
N LEU A 96 -10.75 7.08 -17.11
CA LEU A 96 -11.47 7.73 -16.00
C LEU A 96 -12.88 7.16 -15.80
N ASP A 97 -13.57 6.80 -16.88
CA ASP A 97 -14.95 6.30 -16.83
C ASP A 97 -15.06 4.94 -16.10
N PHE A 98 -14.03 4.10 -16.15
CA PHE A 98 -13.99 2.87 -15.35
C PHE A 98 -14.02 3.17 -13.84
N TYR A 99 -13.12 4.02 -13.36
CA TYR A 99 -13.06 4.38 -11.94
C TYR A 99 -14.25 5.22 -11.49
N ASP A 100 -14.81 6.04 -12.38
CA ASP A 100 -16.06 6.78 -12.14
C ASP A 100 -17.22 5.82 -11.79
N ARG A 101 -17.43 4.79 -12.62
CA ARG A 101 -18.44 3.76 -12.36
C ARG A 101 -18.13 2.91 -11.14
N LEU A 102 -16.85 2.59 -10.90
CA LEU A 102 -16.42 1.84 -9.72
C LEU A 102 -16.77 2.60 -8.43
N VAL A 103 -16.45 3.89 -8.38
CA VAL A 103 -16.75 4.79 -7.25
C VAL A 103 -18.26 4.93 -7.03
N ASP A 104 -19.04 5.14 -8.09
CA ASP A 104 -20.50 5.21 -7.99
C ASP A 104 -21.10 3.88 -7.51
N GLY A 105 -20.58 2.76 -8.02
CA GLY A 105 -21.02 1.43 -7.62
C GLY A 105 -20.75 1.10 -6.16
N LEU A 106 -19.62 1.57 -5.61
CA LEU A 106 -19.28 1.45 -4.19
C LEU A 106 -20.24 2.25 -3.32
N LEU A 107 -20.44 3.52 -3.67
CA LEU A 107 -21.33 4.41 -2.92
C LEU A 107 -22.78 3.96 -2.96
N ALA A 108 -23.25 3.44 -4.10
CA ALA A 108 -24.58 2.84 -4.23
C ALA A 108 -24.80 1.63 -3.30
N ARG A 109 -23.71 0.96 -2.89
CA ARG A 109 -23.70 -0.15 -1.93
C ARG A 109 -23.37 0.29 -0.50
N GLY A 110 -23.20 1.58 -0.25
CA GLY A 110 -22.85 2.12 1.06
C GLY A 110 -21.41 1.85 1.49
N ILE A 111 -20.50 1.63 0.53
CA ILE A 111 -19.08 1.36 0.77
C ILE A 111 -18.29 2.62 0.49
N ASP A 112 -17.45 3.06 1.43
CA ASP A 112 -16.59 4.22 1.29
C ASP A 112 -15.43 3.93 0.30
N PRO A 113 -15.31 4.66 -0.83
CA PRO A 113 -14.19 4.50 -1.76
C PRO A 113 -12.90 5.08 -1.16
N VAL A 114 -11.85 4.26 -1.10
CA VAL A 114 -10.50 4.66 -0.68
C VAL A 114 -9.55 4.52 -1.88
N ALA A 115 -9.18 5.63 -2.51
CA ALA A 115 -8.47 5.60 -3.79
C ALA A 115 -6.96 5.81 -3.59
N THR A 116 -6.16 4.89 -4.12
CA THR A 116 -4.70 4.97 -4.17
C THR A 116 -4.23 5.46 -5.54
N LEU A 117 -3.47 6.54 -5.62
CA LEU A 117 -3.04 7.11 -6.91
C LEU A 117 -1.88 6.34 -7.54
N PHE A 118 -0.90 5.91 -6.74
CA PHE A 118 0.24 5.12 -7.21
C PHE A 118 0.36 3.81 -6.45
N HIS A 119 0.14 2.71 -7.16
CA HIS A 119 0.44 1.35 -6.69
C HIS A 119 1.33 0.63 -7.72
N TRP A 120 2.46 1.28 -7.99
CA TRP A 120 3.64 0.78 -8.71
C TRP A 120 3.53 0.60 -10.23
N ASP A 121 2.38 0.88 -10.82
CA ASP A 121 2.13 0.76 -12.26
C ASP A 121 2.50 2.03 -13.04
N LEU A 122 3.73 2.53 -12.85
CA LEU A 122 4.27 3.69 -13.59
C LEU A 122 4.17 3.45 -15.11
N PRO A 123 3.66 4.41 -15.92
CA PRO A 123 3.70 4.31 -17.38
C PRO A 123 5.12 4.07 -17.90
N GLN A 124 5.32 3.06 -18.74
CA GLN A 124 6.64 2.67 -19.24
C GLN A 124 7.34 3.82 -19.98
N ALA A 125 6.59 4.67 -20.67
CA ALA A 125 7.15 5.83 -21.37
C ALA A 125 7.85 6.84 -20.44
N LEU A 126 7.45 6.94 -19.17
CA LEU A 126 8.17 7.73 -18.17
C LEU A 126 9.42 6.98 -17.69
N GLN A 127 9.34 5.67 -17.54
CA GLN A 127 10.50 4.85 -17.18
C GLN A 127 11.60 4.90 -18.26
N ASP A 128 11.22 4.91 -19.54
CA ASP A 128 12.14 5.08 -20.68
C ASP A 128 12.89 6.42 -20.64
N GLN A 129 12.33 7.41 -19.94
CA GLN A 129 12.92 8.74 -19.70
C GLN A 129 13.62 8.85 -18.34
N GLY A 130 13.85 7.73 -17.64
CA GLY A 130 14.56 7.66 -16.36
C GLY A 130 13.68 7.34 -15.16
N GLY A 131 12.36 7.28 -15.32
CA GLY A 131 11.41 6.96 -14.25
C GLY A 131 11.59 7.85 -13.03
N TRP A 132 11.50 7.27 -11.83
CA TRP A 132 11.64 8.04 -10.58
C TRP A 132 13.02 8.66 -10.34
N SER A 133 14.06 8.30 -11.10
CA SER A 133 15.33 9.05 -11.06
C SER A 133 15.23 10.41 -11.75
N ASN A 134 14.24 10.60 -12.62
CA ASN A 134 13.97 11.85 -13.32
C ASN A 134 12.92 12.68 -12.56
N ARG A 135 13.29 13.91 -12.20
CA ARG A 135 12.42 14.85 -11.47
C ARG A 135 11.11 15.13 -12.18
N ASP A 136 11.10 15.15 -13.52
CA ASP A 136 9.88 15.41 -14.30
C ASP A 136 8.77 14.39 -13.96
N THR A 137 9.13 13.14 -13.62
CA THR A 137 8.15 12.13 -13.21
C THR A 137 7.33 12.55 -11.98
N ALA A 138 7.92 13.27 -11.02
CA ALA A 138 7.17 13.82 -9.90
C ALA A 138 6.16 14.90 -10.35
N MET A 139 6.57 15.74 -11.30
CA MET A 139 5.71 16.77 -11.88
C MET A 139 4.52 16.16 -12.62
N ARG A 140 4.79 15.13 -13.44
CA ARG A 140 3.75 14.36 -14.15
C ARG A 140 2.79 13.67 -13.20
N PHE A 141 3.27 13.15 -12.08
CA PHE A 141 2.42 12.56 -11.07
C PHE A 141 1.45 13.58 -10.45
N GLY A 142 1.90 14.82 -10.25
CA GLY A 142 1.02 15.92 -9.82
C GLY A 142 -0.07 16.27 -10.85
N GLU A 143 0.28 16.29 -12.14
CA GLU A 143 -0.67 16.49 -13.25
C GLU A 143 -1.70 15.35 -13.34
N TYR A 144 -1.24 14.11 -13.20
CA TYR A 144 -2.09 12.92 -13.11
C TYR A 144 -3.06 12.99 -11.93
N ALA A 145 -2.55 13.33 -10.74
CA ALA A 145 -3.36 13.46 -9.53
C ALA A 145 -4.44 14.53 -9.66
N GLU A 146 -4.16 15.62 -10.38
CA GLU A 146 -5.15 16.66 -10.70
C GLU A 146 -6.31 16.10 -11.52
N LEU A 147 -6.02 15.35 -12.59
CA LEU A 147 -7.03 14.79 -13.48
C LEU A 147 -7.93 13.77 -12.77
N VAL A 148 -7.34 12.92 -11.94
CA VAL A 148 -8.10 11.94 -11.13
C VAL A 148 -8.91 12.64 -10.05
N GLY A 149 -8.30 13.64 -9.38
CA GLY A 149 -8.96 14.46 -8.37
C GLY A 149 -10.16 15.22 -8.92
N GLU A 150 -10.04 15.84 -10.10
CA GLU A 150 -11.14 16.55 -10.76
C GLU A 150 -12.33 15.63 -11.04
N ARG A 151 -12.08 14.37 -11.42
CA ARG A 151 -13.14 13.41 -11.74
C ARG A 151 -13.81 12.81 -10.51
N LEU A 152 -13.04 12.45 -9.48
CA LEU A 152 -13.51 11.58 -8.37
C LEU A 152 -13.48 12.27 -7.01
N GLY A 153 -12.93 13.49 -6.92
CA GLY A 153 -12.66 14.24 -5.69
C GLY A 153 -13.86 14.51 -4.80
N ASP A 154 -15.04 14.58 -5.39
CA ASP A 154 -16.31 14.81 -4.71
C ASP A 154 -16.85 13.58 -3.97
N ARG A 155 -16.41 12.38 -4.36
CA ARG A 155 -16.98 11.10 -3.94
C ARG A 155 -16.05 10.22 -3.11
N VAL A 156 -14.75 10.23 -3.42
CA VAL A 156 -13.74 9.47 -2.65
C VAL A 156 -13.69 9.95 -1.20
N LYS A 157 -13.54 9.00 -0.26
CA LYS A 157 -13.61 9.25 1.19
C LYS A 157 -12.26 9.25 1.89
N LEU A 158 -11.23 8.67 1.28
CA LEU A 158 -9.84 8.75 1.70
C LEU A 158 -8.95 8.60 0.47
N TRP A 159 -7.98 9.48 0.33
CA TRP A 159 -6.99 9.41 -0.75
C TRP A 159 -5.66 8.89 -0.22
N CYS A 160 -5.06 7.93 -0.92
CA CYS A 160 -3.69 7.50 -0.68
C CYS A 160 -2.82 7.91 -1.87
N THR A 161 -1.83 8.78 -1.68
CA THR A 161 -1.01 9.21 -2.83
C THR A 161 -0.11 8.08 -3.33
N LEU A 162 0.68 7.48 -2.44
CA LEU A 162 1.65 6.45 -2.75
C LEU A 162 1.39 5.24 -1.87
N ASN A 163 1.45 4.05 -2.45
CA ASN A 163 1.57 2.80 -1.73
C ASN A 163 3.04 2.37 -1.64
N GLU A 164 3.50 2.10 -0.42
CA GLU A 164 4.80 1.48 -0.11
C GLU A 164 5.97 2.03 -0.92
N PRO A 165 6.25 3.35 -0.85
CA PRO A 165 7.38 3.92 -1.56
C PRO A 165 8.72 3.27 -1.15
N TYR A 166 8.83 2.77 0.10
CA TYR A 166 9.99 1.96 0.52
C TYR A 166 10.13 0.67 -0.30
N ILE A 167 9.05 -0.11 -0.47
CA ILE A 167 9.11 -1.37 -1.21
C ILE A 167 9.40 -1.11 -2.69
N HIS A 168 8.75 -0.09 -3.28
CA HIS A 168 9.02 0.30 -4.65
C HIS A 168 10.49 0.74 -4.87
N PHE A 169 11.07 1.46 -3.92
CA PHE A 169 12.48 1.82 -3.94
C PHE A 169 13.39 0.60 -3.73
N ALA A 170 13.24 -0.13 -2.63
CA ALA A 170 14.14 -1.21 -2.22
C ALA A 170 14.09 -2.39 -3.21
N LEU A 171 12.91 -2.82 -3.62
CA LEU A 171 12.78 -3.98 -4.51
C LEU A 171 12.89 -3.58 -6.00
N GLY A 172 12.46 -2.37 -6.37
CA GLY A 172 12.45 -1.91 -7.76
C GLY A 172 13.76 -1.29 -8.25
N HIS A 173 14.53 -0.65 -7.36
CA HIS A 173 15.68 0.18 -7.71
C HIS A 173 16.98 -0.21 -7.00
N VAL A 174 16.93 -0.96 -5.89
CA VAL A 174 18.12 -1.49 -5.21
C VAL A 174 18.36 -2.95 -5.58
N GLN A 175 17.35 -3.81 -5.38
CA GLN A 175 17.50 -5.27 -5.54
C GLN A 175 17.08 -5.78 -6.93
N GLY A 176 16.27 -5.03 -7.68
CA GLY A 176 15.79 -5.40 -9.01
C GLY A 176 14.83 -6.60 -9.05
N ILE A 177 14.18 -6.90 -7.92
CA ILE A 177 13.19 -7.97 -7.72
C ILE A 177 11.80 -7.54 -8.22
N HIS A 178 11.45 -6.26 -8.08
CA HIS A 178 10.22 -5.68 -8.61
C HIS A 178 10.51 -4.79 -9.82
N ALA A 179 9.47 -4.45 -10.60
CA ALA A 179 9.59 -3.45 -11.65
C ALA A 179 10.09 -2.09 -11.08
N PRO A 180 10.98 -1.36 -11.78
CA PRO A 180 11.49 -1.60 -13.14
C PRO A 180 12.63 -2.62 -13.24
N GLY A 181 13.00 -3.29 -12.15
CA GLY A 181 14.04 -4.32 -12.15
C GLY A 181 15.46 -3.77 -12.14
N GLN A 182 15.65 -2.54 -11.64
CA GLN A 182 16.93 -1.85 -11.60
C GLN A 182 17.74 -2.22 -10.35
N THR A 183 19.06 -2.18 -10.51
CA THR A 183 20.05 -2.23 -9.43
C THR A 183 20.91 -0.97 -9.55
N LEU A 184 20.37 0.15 -9.09
CA LEU A 184 21.05 1.44 -9.16
C LEU A 184 22.30 1.44 -8.26
N PRO A 185 23.34 2.18 -8.63
CA PRO A 185 24.42 2.47 -7.70
C PRO A 185 23.93 3.44 -6.61
N PRO A 186 24.57 3.49 -5.42
CA PRO A 186 24.10 4.28 -4.28
C PRO A 186 23.83 5.75 -4.57
N GLU A 187 24.58 6.35 -5.49
CA GLU A 187 24.44 7.75 -5.91
C GLU A 187 23.08 8.04 -6.59
N GLY A 188 22.40 7.00 -7.10
CA GLY A 188 21.06 7.12 -7.68
C GLY A 188 19.92 7.06 -6.67
N TYR A 189 20.16 6.53 -5.46
CA TYR A 189 19.10 6.30 -4.47
C TYR A 189 18.40 7.60 -4.01
N PRO A 190 19.13 8.69 -3.72
CA PRO A 190 18.49 9.92 -3.26
C PRO A 190 17.48 10.49 -4.27
N PHE A 191 17.73 10.35 -5.58
CA PHE A 191 16.82 10.86 -6.62
C PHE A 191 15.48 10.11 -6.60
N VAL A 192 15.49 8.78 -6.55
CA VAL A 192 14.26 7.97 -6.49
C VAL A 192 13.47 8.29 -5.22
N VAL A 193 14.15 8.30 -4.06
CA VAL A 193 13.52 8.60 -2.77
C VAL A 193 12.90 9.99 -2.76
N HIS A 194 13.66 10.99 -3.19
CA HIS A 194 13.22 12.38 -3.15
C HIS A 194 12.08 12.65 -4.14
N HIS A 195 12.16 12.15 -5.37
CA HIS A 195 11.10 12.39 -6.36
C HIS A 195 9.79 11.67 -6.05
N LEU A 196 9.83 10.49 -5.41
CA LEU A 196 8.63 9.87 -4.86
C LEU A 196 7.98 10.78 -3.81
N LEU A 197 8.76 11.27 -2.85
CA LEU A 197 8.25 12.19 -1.82
C LEU A 197 7.71 13.49 -2.41
N LEU A 198 8.40 14.07 -3.39
CA LEU A 198 7.94 15.26 -4.09
C LEU A 198 6.62 15.00 -4.83
N ALA A 199 6.49 13.86 -5.50
CA ALA A 199 5.25 13.40 -6.10
C ALA A 199 4.10 13.33 -5.08
N HIS A 200 4.35 12.80 -3.88
CA HIS A 200 3.37 12.81 -2.80
C HIS A 200 2.88 14.24 -2.50
N GLY A 201 3.79 15.18 -2.24
CA GLY A 201 3.42 16.57 -1.92
C GLY A 201 2.68 17.30 -3.06
N LEU A 202 3.08 17.05 -4.30
CA LEU A 202 2.41 17.58 -5.49
C LEU A 202 0.99 17.01 -5.65
N ALA A 203 0.82 15.70 -5.41
CA ALA A 203 -0.48 15.06 -5.43
C ALA A 203 -1.39 15.54 -4.29
N VAL A 204 -0.88 15.75 -3.07
CA VAL A 204 -1.62 16.38 -1.96
C VAL A 204 -2.14 17.75 -2.40
N SER A 205 -1.28 18.57 -3.00
CA SER A 205 -1.62 19.90 -3.48
C SER A 205 -2.69 19.88 -4.58
N ALA A 206 -2.64 18.88 -5.48
CA ALA A 206 -3.62 18.68 -6.54
C ALA A 206 -4.97 18.24 -6.00
N LEU A 207 -5.01 17.17 -5.21
CA LEU A 207 -6.23 16.62 -4.62
C LEU A 207 -7.00 17.65 -3.80
N ARG A 208 -6.31 18.52 -3.05
CA ARG A 208 -6.93 19.58 -2.24
C ARG A 208 -7.72 20.62 -3.03
N ARG A 209 -7.47 20.75 -4.34
CA ARG A 209 -8.27 21.63 -5.22
C ARG A 209 -9.65 21.05 -5.51
N HIS A 210 -9.79 19.72 -5.46
CA HIS A 210 -10.98 18.99 -5.91
C HIS A 210 -11.68 18.18 -4.82
N SER A 211 -11.00 17.90 -3.71
CA SER A 211 -11.50 17.07 -2.63
C SER A 211 -11.34 17.71 -1.25
N ARG A 212 -12.23 17.32 -0.34
CA ARG A 212 -12.14 17.60 1.10
C ARG A 212 -11.90 16.34 1.94
N ALA A 213 -11.77 15.19 1.28
CA ALA A 213 -11.49 13.94 1.96
C ALA A 213 -10.07 13.97 2.56
N PRO A 214 -9.85 13.25 3.68
CA PRO A 214 -8.52 13.00 4.23
C PRO A 214 -7.56 12.46 3.15
N ILE A 215 -6.30 12.87 3.26
CA ILE A 215 -5.21 12.35 2.43
C ILE A 215 -4.21 11.61 3.31
N THR A 216 -3.67 10.51 2.80
CA THR A 216 -2.65 9.69 3.42
C THR A 216 -1.52 9.36 2.42
N LEU A 217 -0.38 8.97 2.98
CA LEU A 217 0.61 8.11 2.32
C LEU A 217 0.58 6.77 3.04
N ALA A 218 0.62 5.65 2.30
CA ALA A 218 0.70 4.31 2.88
C ALA A 218 2.11 3.77 2.69
N ASN A 219 2.74 3.27 3.75
CA ASN A 219 4.05 2.63 3.64
C ASN A 219 4.09 1.28 4.34
N ASN A 220 5.02 0.43 3.91
CA ASN A 220 5.31 -0.86 4.53
C ASN A 220 6.19 -0.65 5.76
N TYR A 221 5.67 -1.02 6.92
CA TYR A 221 6.36 -0.79 8.17
C TYR A 221 6.61 -2.10 8.93
N SER A 222 7.72 -2.14 9.64
CA SER A 222 8.16 -3.34 10.36
C SER A 222 8.90 -2.96 11.63
N PRO A 223 8.50 -3.43 12.82
CA PRO A 223 9.35 -3.37 14.00
C PRO A 223 10.70 -4.02 13.70
N VAL A 224 11.77 -3.35 14.07
CA VAL A 224 13.14 -3.81 13.85
C VAL A 224 13.68 -4.41 15.13
N TRP A 225 13.83 -5.72 15.15
CA TRP A 225 14.43 -6.46 16.25
C TRP A 225 15.91 -6.69 15.98
N LEU A 226 16.73 -6.57 17.02
CA LEU A 226 18.17 -6.80 16.92
C LEU A 226 18.48 -8.30 17.04
N ALA A 227 19.29 -8.82 16.12
CA ALA A 227 19.76 -10.20 16.12
C ALA A 227 20.87 -10.47 17.15
N GLY A 228 21.63 -9.44 17.50
CA GLY A 228 22.82 -9.53 18.36
C GLY A 228 23.01 -8.30 19.23
N ASP A 229 24.10 -8.27 19.98
CA ASP A 229 24.42 -7.23 20.98
C ASP A 229 25.71 -6.45 20.66
N THR A 230 26.24 -6.56 19.44
CA THR A 230 27.42 -5.80 19.00
C THR A 230 27.04 -4.41 18.49
N ASP A 231 28.02 -3.50 18.41
CA ASP A 231 27.80 -2.18 17.83
C ASP A 231 27.51 -2.24 16.31
N ALA A 232 28.02 -3.28 15.63
CA ALA A 232 27.71 -3.53 14.22
C ALA A 232 26.24 -3.96 14.05
N ASP A 233 25.72 -4.82 14.92
CA ASP A 233 24.31 -5.22 14.91
C ASP A 233 23.39 -4.02 15.18
N ARG A 234 23.73 -3.20 16.19
CA ARG A 234 22.99 -1.97 16.51
C ARG A 234 23.00 -0.99 15.34
N GLY A 235 24.16 -0.77 14.72
CA GLY A 235 24.31 0.11 13.56
C GLY A 235 23.47 -0.36 12.36
N ALA A 236 23.50 -1.66 12.07
CA ALA A 236 22.73 -2.26 10.99
C ALA A 236 21.21 -2.14 11.22
N ALA A 237 20.74 -2.43 12.45
CA ALA A 237 19.34 -2.28 12.83
C ALA A 237 18.87 -0.82 12.75
N LEU A 238 19.66 0.13 13.24
CA LEU A 238 19.34 1.57 13.16
C LEU A 238 19.28 2.06 11.71
N PHE A 239 20.22 1.63 10.86
CA PHE A 239 20.19 1.97 9.44
C PHE A 239 18.95 1.38 8.76
N TYR A 240 18.65 0.11 9.02
CA TYR A 240 17.50 -0.57 8.45
C TYR A 240 16.17 0.08 8.87
N ASP A 241 16.01 0.39 10.16
CA ASP A 241 14.84 1.11 10.70
C ASP A 241 14.67 2.50 10.06
N MET A 242 15.78 3.24 9.93
CA MET A 242 15.78 4.53 9.24
C MET A 242 15.30 4.41 7.79
N VAL A 243 15.81 3.45 7.01
CA VAL A 243 15.43 3.28 5.60
C VAL A 243 13.99 2.77 5.45
N GLN A 244 13.59 1.73 6.20
CA GLN A 244 12.26 1.13 6.05
C GLN A 244 11.15 2.02 6.62
N ASN A 245 11.34 2.52 7.85
CA ASN A 245 10.26 3.14 8.61
C ASN A 245 10.27 4.67 8.56
N HIS A 246 11.43 5.32 8.42
CA HIS A 246 11.53 6.77 8.62
C HIS A 246 11.82 7.55 7.33
N LEU A 247 12.51 6.96 6.37
CA LEU A 247 12.97 7.63 5.15
C LEU A 247 11.83 8.28 4.34
N PHE A 248 10.67 7.65 4.32
CA PHE A 248 9.47 8.14 3.62
C PHE A 248 8.42 8.76 4.55
N THR A 249 8.65 8.76 5.86
CA THR A 249 7.67 9.21 6.86
C THR A 249 8.10 10.53 7.51
N ASP A 250 9.38 10.65 7.86
CA ASP A 250 9.92 11.86 8.49
C ASP A 250 9.82 13.09 7.57
N PRO A 251 10.13 13.03 6.26
CA PRO A 251 9.94 14.19 5.38
C PRO A 251 8.48 14.67 5.33
N VAL A 252 7.54 13.74 5.38
CA VAL A 252 6.09 14.04 5.29
C VAL A 252 5.57 14.63 6.60
N LEU A 253 5.89 14.02 7.75
CA LEU A 253 5.35 14.45 9.05
C LEU A 253 6.17 15.55 9.72
N LEU A 254 7.48 15.59 9.47
CA LEU A 254 8.43 16.47 10.15
C LEU A 254 9.02 17.56 9.27
N GLY A 255 8.89 17.47 7.94
CA GLY A 255 9.49 18.42 7.00
C GLY A 255 11.02 18.30 6.92
N ALA A 256 11.58 17.16 7.31
CA ALA A 256 13.02 16.92 7.28
C ALA A 256 13.29 15.42 7.10
N TYR A 257 14.43 15.10 6.47
CA TYR A 257 14.91 13.73 6.39
C TYR A 257 15.36 13.19 7.76
N PRO A 258 15.26 11.87 8.00
CA PRO A 258 15.73 11.27 9.25
C PRO A 258 17.24 11.39 9.38
N ALA A 259 17.73 11.41 10.61
CA ALA A 259 19.16 11.33 10.89
C ALA A 259 19.75 10.06 10.25
N GLY A 260 20.87 10.19 9.54
CA GLY A 260 21.49 9.09 8.79
C GLY A 260 21.15 9.10 7.30
N PHE A 261 20.23 9.95 6.85
CA PHE A 261 19.99 10.18 5.42
C PHE A 261 21.25 10.70 4.69
N GLU A 262 22.13 11.41 5.39
CA GLU A 262 23.40 11.90 4.84
C GLU A 262 24.30 10.76 4.33
N ALA A 263 24.16 9.55 4.90
CA ALA A 263 24.86 8.36 4.42
C ALA A 263 24.38 7.93 3.02
N LEU A 264 23.12 8.18 2.66
CA LEU A 264 22.58 7.94 1.33
C LEU A 264 23.02 9.02 0.32
N LEU A 265 23.39 10.22 0.80
CA LEU A 265 23.88 11.32 -0.02
C LEU A 265 25.38 11.25 -0.30
N ALA A 266 26.10 10.25 0.22
CA ALA A 266 27.54 10.15 0.07
C ALA A 266 27.94 10.13 -1.42
N GLY A 267 28.67 11.17 -1.86
CA GLY A 267 29.08 11.31 -3.27
C GLY A 267 28.08 12.02 -4.18
N VAL A 268 26.97 12.50 -3.64
CA VAL A 268 25.92 13.24 -4.37
C VAL A 268 25.85 14.67 -3.84
N ASP A 269 25.68 15.63 -4.75
CA ASP A 269 25.36 17.00 -4.39
C ASP A 269 23.91 17.08 -3.91
N VAL A 270 23.69 17.41 -2.63
CA VAL A 270 22.35 17.47 -2.03
C VAL A 270 21.46 18.49 -2.72
N ASP A 271 22.03 19.62 -3.17
CA ASP A 271 21.28 20.70 -3.84
C ASP A 271 20.83 20.28 -5.25
N ALA A 272 21.44 19.23 -5.82
CA ALA A 272 21.01 18.62 -7.08
C ALA A 272 19.83 17.65 -6.90
N VAL A 273 19.59 17.18 -5.67
CA VAL A 273 18.51 16.24 -5.33
C VAL A 273 17.34 16.98 -4.68
N VAL A 274 17.61 17.67 -3.57
CA VAL A 274 16.64 18.38 -2.75
C VAL A 274 16.70 19.86 -3.11
N MET A 275 15.77 20.32 -3.94
CA MET A 275 15.74 21.72 -4.36
C MET A 275 15.04 22.58 -3.31
N GLU A 276 15.34 23.88 -3.33
CA GLU A 276 14.70 24.86 -2.45
C GLU A 276 13.17 24.80 -2.59
N GLY A 277 12.47 24.67 -1.46
CA GLY A 277 11.00 24.57 -1.38
C GLY A 277 10.44 23.15 -1.50
N ASP A 278 11.24 22.14 -1.84
CA ASP A 278 10.73 20.78 -2.01
C ASP A 278 10.17 20.19 -0.72
N LEU A 279 10.88 20.38 0.41
CA LEU A 279 10.41 19.88 1.70
C LEU A 279 9.11 20.55 2.15
N ASP A 280 8.87 21.81 1.80
CA ASP A 280 7.60 22.50 2.10
C ASP A 280 6.42 21.91 1.28
N VAL A 281 6.70 21.44 0.07
CA VAL A 281 5.73 20.73 -0.77
C VAL A 281 5.50 19.32 -0.23
N ILE A 282 6.56 18.59 0.12
CA ILE A 282 6.52 17.22 0.64
C ILE A 282 5.75 17.16 1.98
N SER A 283 5.97 18.14 2.86
CA SER A 283 5.42 18.15 4.21
C SER A 283 4.09 18.90 4.31
N GLN A 284 3.37 19.04 3.21
CA GLN A 284 1.98 19.48 3.28
C GLN A 284 1.22 18.53 4.23
N PRO A 285 0.43 19.05 5.19
CA PRO A 285 -0.19 18.20 6.20
C PRO A 285 -0.99 17.05 5.59
N ILE A 286 -0.99 15.88 6.21
CA ILE A 286 -1.86 14.76 5.86
C ILE A 286 -2.76 14.45 7.05
N GLU A 287 -3.99 14.03 6.78
CA GLU A 287 -5.00 13.80 7.80
C GLU A 287 -5.07 12.34 8.27
N ALA A 288 -4.31 11.44 7.63
CA ALA A 288 -4.11 10.07 8.08
C ALA A 288 -2.70 9.56 7.72
N LEU A 289 -2.20 8.57 8.47
CA LEU A 289 -1.02 7.79 8.09
C LEU A 289 -1.44 6.35 7.76
N GLY A 290 -1.07 5.87 6.58
CA GLY A 290 -1.38 4.53 6.10
C GLY A 290 -0.26 3.58 6.50
N VAL A 291 -0.62 2.51 7.20
CA VAL A 291 0.29 1.47 7.66
C VAL A 291 -0.05 0.17 6.95
N ASN A 292 0.88 -0.32 6.15
CA ASN A 292 0.88 -1.70 5.68
C ASN A 292 1.76 -2.52 6.62
N TYR A 293 1.19 -3.54 7.27
CA TYR A 293 1.91 -4.38 8.22
C TYR A 293 1.67 -5.87 7.95
N TYR A 294 2.78 -6.61 7.92
CA TYR A 294 2.78 -8.05 7.70
C TYR A 294 3.56 -8.82 8.78
N ASN A 295 4.79 -8.39 9.10
CA ASN A 295 5.67 -9.03 10.09
C ASN A 295 6.81 -8.10 10.56
N PRO A 296 7.44 -8.38 11.72
CA PRO A 296 8.68 -7.72 12.15
C PRO A 296 9.89 -8.21 11.34
N SER A 297 10.99 -7.45 11.44
CA SER A 297 12.28 -7.75 10.81
C SER A 297 13.35 -7.97 11.87
N LEU A 298 14.07 -9.09 11.81
CA LEU A 298 15.24 -9.37 12.65
C LEU A 298 16.51 -9.01 11.89
N ILE A 299 17.26 -8.04 12.41
CA ILE A 299 18.39 -7.43 11.72
C ILE A 299 19.68 -7.63 12.51
N GLY A 300 20.71 -8.12 11.82
CA GLY A 300 22.07 -8.22 12.32
C GLY A 300 23.08 -7.49 11.43
N ALA A 301 24.34 -7.52 11.85
CA ALA A 301 25.47 -7.04 11.06
C ALA A 301 25.48 -7.67 9.65
N PRO A 302 26.00 -6.95 8.63
CA PRO A 302 26.01 -7.44 7.25
C PRO A 302 26.71 -8.79 7.11
N SER A 303 26.09 -9.71 6.36
CA SER A 303 26.66 -11.03 6.06
C SER A 303 27.73 -10.97 4.96
N GLY A 304 27.64 -9.96 4.09
CA GLY A 304 28.49 -9.79 2.92
C GLY A 304 28.03 -10.55 1.66
N GLU A 305 26.91 -11.29 1.74
CA GLU A 305 26.43 -12.14 0.63
C GLU A 305 25.65 -11.35 -0.44
N ASP A 306 24.85 -10.38 -0.01
CA ASP A 306 23.94 -9.59 -0.85
C ASP A 306 24.40 -8.13 -1.04
N GLY A 307 25.53 -7.77 -0.44
CA GLY A 307 26.08 -6.41 -0.50
C GLY A 307 25.29 -5.36 0.28
N LEU A 308 24.30 -5.77 1.08
CA LEU A 308 23.51 -4.85 1.89
C LEU A 308 24.27 -4.49 3.19
N PRO A 309 24.06 -3.29 3.76
CA PRO A 309 24.70 -2.85 5.01
C PRO A 309 24.08 -3.49 6.26
N PHE A 310 23.29 -4.55 6.10
CA PHE A 310 22.62 -5.31 7.16
C PHE A 310 22.35 -6.73 6.68
N ALA A 311 22.13 -7.67 7.61
CA ALA A 311 21.60 -9.00 7.30
C ALA A 311 20.18 -9.12 7.85
N ARG A 312 19.23 -9.59 7.03
CA ARG A 312 17.90 -10.00 7.49
C ARG A 312 17.93 -11.47 7.87
N LEU A 313 17.58 -11.77 9.11
CA LEU A 313 17.62 -13.13 9.65
C LEU A 313 16.20 -13.69 9.84
N PRO A 314 16.04 -15.02 9.78
CA PRO A 314 14.76 -15.65 10.09
C PRO A 314 14.38 -15.43 11.55
N ILE A 315 13.10 -15.21 11.81
CA ILE A 315 12.55 -15.16 13.16
C ILE A 315 11.99 -16.55 13.47
N GLU A 316 12.59 -17.22 14.45
CA GLU A 316 12.20 -18.55 14.89
C GLU A 316 11.12 -18.50 15.98
N GLY A 317 10.40 -19.62 16.17
CA GLY A 317 9.42 -19.77 17.26
C GLY A 317 8.01 -19.25 16.98
N TYR A 318 7.74 -18.77 15.77
CA TYR A 318 6.42 -18.30 15.33
C TYR A 318 5.85 -19.19 14.21
N PRO A 319 4.51 -19.32 14.10
CA PRO A 319 3.89 -19.86 12.90
C PRO A 319 4.32 -19.06 11.66
N GLN A 320 4.42 -19.73 10.51
CA GLN A 320 4.82 -19.09 9.26
C GLN A 320 3.69 -19.13 8.24
N SER A 321 3.53 -18.04 7.49
CA SER A 321 2.64 -17.98 6.33
C SER A 321 3.12 -18.90 5.21
N ALA A 322 2.33 -19.07 4.15
CA ALA A 322 2.77 -19.76 2.94
C ALA A 322 3.93 -19.04 2.21
N PHE A 323 4.15 -17.76 2.54
CA PHE A 323 5.29 -16.96 2.09
C PHE A 323 6.55 -17.20 2.94
N GLY A 324 6.46 -17.97 4.03
CA GLY A 324 7.54 -18.18 4.99
C GLY A 324 7.71 -17.04 5.99
N TRP A 325 6.80 -16.07 6.02
CA TRP A 325 6.88 -14.93 6.95
C TRP A 325 6.38 -15.31 8.34
N PRO A 326 7.05 -14.86 9.42
CA PRO A 326 6.63 -15.14 10.78
C PRO A 326 5.34 -14.37 11.11
N VAL A 327 4.37 -15.06 11.70
CA VAL A 327 3.10 -14.47 12.17
C VAL A 327 3.29 -13.93 13.57
N VAL A 328 3.47 -12.61 13.69
CA VAL A 328 3.70 -11.91 14.95
C VAL A 328 2.70 -10.77 15.13
N PRO A 329 1.51 -11.04 15.68
CA PRO A 329 0.50 -10.00 15.89
C PRO A 329 0.97 -8.85 16.78
N ASP A 330 1.69 -9.15 17.85
CA ASP A 330 2.13 -8.13 18.82
C ASP A 330 3.13 -7.12 18.21
N GLY A 331 3.81 -7.48 17.11
CA GLY A 331 4.67 -6.55 16.37
C GLY A 331 3.88 -5.37 15.78
N LEU A 332 2.60 -5.56 15.41
CA LEU A 332 1.76 -4.43 15.00
C LEU A 332 1.57 -3.46 16.17
N ARG A 333 1.28 -3.97 17.38
CA ARG A 333 1.14 -3.12 18.57
C ARG A 333 2.43 -2.37 18.87
N GLU A 334 3.57 -3.06 18.83
CA GLU A 334 4.90 -2.47 19.04
C GLU A 334 5.15 -1.30 18.08
N LEU A 335 4.93 -1.53 16.78
CA LEU A 335 5.10 -0.52 15.74
C LEU A 335 4.27 0.73 16.01
N LEU A 336 2.97 0.55 16.24
CA LEU A 336 2.02 1.65 16.38
C LEU A 336 2.29 2.49 17.64
N VAL A 337 2.66 1.83 18.74
CA VAL A 337 3.06 2.52 19.98
C VAL A 337 4.37 3.28 19.76
N GLY A 338 5.35 2.67 19.09
CA GLY A 338 6.62 3.33 18.74
C GLY A 338 6.41 4.57 17.88
N PHE A 339 5.47 4.55 16.93
CA PHE A 339 5.12 5.72 16.13
C PHE A 339 4.52 6.83 16.97
N LYS A 340 3.61 6.50 17.88
CA LYS A 340 3.04 7.48 18.81
C LYS A 340 4.12 8.12 19.67
N GLU A 341 5.06 7.34 20.18
CA GLU A 341 6.19 7.83 20.98
C GLU A 341 7.12 8.74 20.17
N ARG A 342 7.43 8.36 18.93
CA ARG A 342 8.33 9.12 18.04
C ARG A 342 7.72 10.43 17.57
N TYR A 343 6.49 10.38 17.05
CA TYR A 343 5.88 11.49 16.32
C TYR A 343 4.97 12.36 17.20
N GLY A 344 4.46 11.83 18.33
CA GLY A 344 3.61 12.57 19.27
C GLY A 344 2.43 13.25 18.57
N GLU A 345 2.25 14.55 18.82
CA GLU A 345 1.18 15.36 18.22
C GLU A 345 1.28 15.52 16.70
N LYS A 346 2.42 15.15 16.08
CA LYS A 346 2.58 15.16 14.63
C LYS A 346 2.12 13.85 13.97
N LEU A 347 1.77 12.83 14.76
CA LEU A 347 1.19 11.58 14.24
C LEU A 347 -0.29 11.81 13.91
N PRO A 348 -0.70 11.82 12.64
CA PRO A 348 -2.12 11.81 12.31
C PRO A 348 -2.74 10.45 12.68
N PRO A 349 -4.09 10.36 12.75
CA PRO A 349 -4.77 9.09 12.93
C PRO A 349 -4.30 8.03 11.93
N ILE A 350 -4.17 6.80 12.41
CA ILE A 350 -3.65 5.69 11.61
C ILE A 350 -4.77 4.95 10.90
N TRP A 351 -4.51 4.56 9.66
CA TRP A 351 -5.25 3.54 8.94
C TRP A 351 -4.33 2.34 8.70
N ILE A 352 -4.74 1.15 9.13
CA ILE A 352 -4.09 -0.07 8.65
C ILE A 352 -4.59 -0.29 7.22
N THR A 353 -3.81 0.17 6.25
CA THR A 353 -4.19 0.18 4.82
C THR A 353 -4.02 -1.18 4.18
N GLU A 354 -3.16 -2.03 4.74
CA GLU A 354 -3.01 -3.45 4.41
C GLU A 354 -2.55 -4.26 5.63
N SER A 355 -3.19 -5.41 5.83
CA SER A 355 -2.64 -6.49 6.64
C SER A 355 -3.31 -7.81 6.27
N GLY A 356 -2.54 -8.88 6.15
CA GLY A 356 -3.05 -10.18 5.74
C GLY A 356 -1.97 -11.24 5.61
N THR A 357 -2.36 -12.44 5.17
CA THR A 357 -1.43 -13.55 5.01
C THR A 357 -1.73 -14.40 3.79
N SER A 358 -0.66 -14.86 3.14
CA SER A 358 -0.74 -15.89 2.10
C SER A 358 -1.07 -17.24 2.73
N TRP A 359 -2.08 -17.91 2.18
CA TRP A 359 -2.47 -19.28 2.53
C TRP A 359 -3.27 -19.91 1.37
N PRO A 360 -2.89 -21.10 0.87
CA PRO A 360 -3.44 -21.65 -0.36
C PRO A 360 -4.89 -22.16 -0.22
N ASP A 361 -5.23 -22.76 0.92
CA ASP A 361 -6.49 -23.51 1.11
C ASP A 361 -7.72 -22.62 1.29
N VAL A 362 -8.89 -23.08 0.85
CA VAL A 362 -10.18 -22.36 0.99
C VAL A 362 -10.78 -22.50 2.40
N ASP A 363 -10.51 -23.62 3.09
CA ASP A 363 -10.73 -23.75 4.54
C ASP A 363 -9.51 -23.20 5.29
N ASP A 364 -9.47 -21.89 5.41
CA ASP A 364 -8.32 -21.10 5.80
C ASP A 364 -8.39 -20.60 7.25
N GLN A 365 -8.53 -21.52 8.21
CA GLN A 365 -8.46 -21.17 9.63
C GLN A 365 -7.18 -20.39 9.97
N PHE A 366 -6.06 -20.70 9.31
CA PHE A 366 -4.81 -19.97 9.49
C PHE A 366 -4.95 -18.46 9.20
N ARG A 367 -5.69 -18.09 8.15
CA ARG A 367 -5.96 -16.69 7.81
C ARG A 367 -6.85 -16.02 8.85
N ILE A 368 -7.83 -16.74 9.37
CA ILE A 368 -8.68 -16.26 10.47
C ILE A 368 -7.82 -16.00 11.72
N ASP A 369 -6.95 -16.94 12.10
CA ASP A 369 -6.09 -16.80 13.27
C ASP A 369 -5.11 -15.63 13.12
N TYR A 370 -4.55 -15.43 11.92
CA TYR A 370 -3.75 -14.26 11.59
C TYR A 370 -4.54 -12.97 11.80
N ILE A 371 -5.67 -12.79 11.10
CA ILE A 371 -6.42 -11.53 11.14
C ILE A 371 -6.94 -11.25 12.55
N SER A 372 -7.49 -12.26 13.23
CA SER A 372 -7.98 -12.13 14.60
C SER A 372 -6.88 -11.67 15.56
N GLY A 373 -5.70 -12.30 15.53
CA GLY A 373 -4.59 -11.91 16.38
C GLY A 373 -4.13 -10.47 16.14
N HIS A 374 -4.08 -10.04 14.87
CA HIS A 374 -3.67 -8.67 14.53
C HIS A 374 -4.72 -7.63 14.94
N LEU A 375 -6.02 -7.95 14.86
CA LEU A 375 -7.08 -7.09 15.39
C LEU A 375 -7.03 -6.95 16.92
N GLU A 376 -6.66 -8.02 17.64
CA GLU A 376 -6.43 -7.97 19.08
C GLU A 376 -5.23 -7.09 19.46
N ALA A 377 -4.13 -7.21 18.71
CA ALA A 377 -2.95 -6.37 18.87
C ALA A 377 -3.25 -4.89 18.53
N LEU A 378 -4.05 -4.64 17.49
CA LEU A 378 -4.51 -3.30 17.13
C LEU A 378 -5.30 -2.66 18.27
N GLN A 379 -6.24 -3.40 18.88
CA GLN A 379 -6.96 -2.91 20.06
C GLN A 379 -6.05 -2.64 21.25
N ALA A 380 -5.00 -3.46 21.44
CA ALA A 380 -4.02 -3.21 22.48
C ALA A 380 -3.25 -1.90 22.23
N ALA A 381 -2.90 -1.58 20.98
CA ALA A 381 -2.31 -0.29 20.61
C ALA A 381 -3.29 0.87 20.85
N MET A 382 -4.57 0.71 20.49
CA MET A 382 -5.61 1.71 20.74
C MET A 382 -5.83 1.95 22.24
N ARG A 383 -5.76 0.90 23.08
CA ARG A 383 -5.77 1.04 24.55
C ARG A 383 -4.53 1.74 25.10
N ALA A 384 -3.38 1.64 24.42
CA ALA A 384 -2.19 2.46 24.69
C ALA A 384 -2.32 3.90 24.14
N GLY A 385 -3.49 4.24 23.58
CA GLY A 385 -3.88 5.55 23.12
C GLY A 385 -3.36 5.91 21.73
N VAL A 386 -3.02 4.93 20.90
CA VAL A 386 -2.82 5.17 19.46
C VAL A 386 -4.18 5.40 18.82
N GLU A 387 -4.34 6.48 18.07
CA GLU A 387 -5.56 6.75 17.34
C GLU A 387 -5.57 5.98 16.01
N VAL A 388 -6.54 5.08 15.84
CA VAL A 388 -6.69 4.26 14.63
C VAL A 388 -8.14 4.34 14.15
N HIS A 389 -8.32 4.63 12.86
CA HIS A 389 -9.64 4.88 12.25
C HIS A 389 -10.13 3.77 11.32
N GLY A 390 -9.23 2.92 10.81
CA GLY A 390 -9.64 1.83 9.94
C GLY A 390 -8.63 0.70 9.82
N TYR A 391 -9.12 -0.44 9.34
CA TYR A 391 -8.36 -1.64 9.04
C TYR A 391 -8.86 -2.27 7.74
N CYS A 392 -7.97 -2.34 6.75
CA CYS A 392 -8.20 -2.98 5.47
C CYS A 392 -7.42 -4.30 5.42
N THR A 393 -8.12 -5.42 5.28
CA THR A 393 -7.44 -6.69 5.05
C THR A 393 -6.88 -6.72 3.62
N TRP A 394 -5.63 -7.18 3.49
CA TRP A 394 -5.05 -7.55 2.21
C TRP A 394 -5.25 -9.06 1.99
N SER A 395 -6.04 -9.51 1.04
CA SER A 395 -6.78 -8.75 0.01
C SER A 395 -8.25 -9.20 -0.06
N LEU A 396 -9.06 -8.49 -0.84
CA LEU A 396 -10.42 -8.96 -1.16
C LEU A 396 -10.37 -10.34 -1.84
N MET A 397 -9.52 -10.48 -2.85
CA MET A 397 -9.46 -11.67 -3.70
C MET A 397 -8.01 -12.06 -3.99
N ASP A 398 -7.79 -13.36 -4.26
CA ASP A 398 -6.53 -13.83 -4.82
C ASP A 398 -6.19 -13.01 -6.06
N ASN A 399 -4.93 -12.64 -6.24
CA ASN A 399 -4.52 -11.71 -7.28
C ASN A 399 -3.12 -12.06 -7.81
N PHE A 400 -2.61 -11.27 -8.76
CA PHE A 400 -1.23 -11.38 -9.22
C PHE A 400 -0.27 -10.83 -8.16
N GLU A 401 0.43 -11.70 -7.43
CA GLU A 401 1.35 -11.34 -6.34
C GLU A 401 2.76 -11.02 -6.87
N TRP A 402 2.84 -9.98 -7.71
CA TRP A 402 4.10 -9.38 -8.14
C TRP A 402 5.09 -10.41 -8.73
N ALA A 403 6.31 -10.50 -8.20
CA ALA A 403 7.33 -11.44 -8.67
C ALA A 403 6.95 -12.92 -8.49
N GLU A 404 6.02 -13.22 -7.57
CA GLU A 404 5.55 -14.59 -7.28
C GLU A 404 4.42 -15.06 -8.23
N GLY A 405 3.90 -14.15 -9.05
CA GLY A 405 2.77 -14.39 -9.93
C GLY A 405 1.54 -14.85 -9.14
N TYR A 406 0.86 -15.89 -9.60
CA TYR A 406 -0.38 -16.41 -9.01
C TYR A 406 -0.17 -17.50 -7.93
N GLY A 407 1.09 -17.72 -7.52
CA GLY A 407 1.46 -18.79 -6.58
C GLY A 407 1.07 -18.50 -5.14
N GLN A 408 1.09 -17.22 -4.75
CA GLN A 408 0.75 -16.75 -3.42
C GLN A 408 -0.69 -16.25 -3.39
N ARG A 409 -1.42 -16.52 -2.31
CA ARG A 409 -2.88 -16.32 -2.24
C ARG A 409 -3.25 -15.60 -0.96
N PHE A 410 -3.50 -14.30 -1.04
CA PHE A 410 -3.86 -13.46 0.11
C PHE A 410 -5.38 -13.26 0.30
N GLY A 411 -6.19 -13.55 -0.72
CA GLY A 411 -7.58 -13.14 -0.77
C GLY A 411 -8.51 -13.84 0.21
N LEU A 412 -9.49 -13.10 0.73
CA LEU A 412 -10.70 -13.67 1.35
C LEU A 412 -11.56 -14.45 0.34
N VAL A 413 -11.43 -14.10 -0.95
CA VAL A 413 -12.09 -14.77 -2.06
C VAL A 413 -11.04 -15.46 -2.93
N HIS A 414 -11.15 -16.77 -3.06
CA HIS A 414 -10.36 -17.52 -4.02
C HIS A 414 -10.79 -17.18 -5.45
N VAL A 415 -9.81 -17.01 -6.35
CA VAL A 415 -10.02 -16.84 -7.78
C VAL A 415 -9.40 -18.02 -8.52
N ASP A 416 -10.23 -18.70 -9.29
CA ASP A 416 -9.77 -19.59 -10.35
C ASP A 416 -9.41 -18.71 -11.56
N PHE A 417 -8.11 -18.58 -11.85
CA PHE A 417 -7.63 -17.68 -12.90
C PHE A 417 -7.93 -18.16 -14.32
N GLU A 418 -8.24 -19.45 -14.52
CA GLU A 418 -8.65 -19.98 -15.82
C GLU A 418 -10.13 -19.70 -16.10
N THR A 419 -10.99 -19.92 -15.10
CA THR A 419 -12.45 -19.80 -15.25
C THR A 419 -13.01 -18.46 -14.78
N GLN A 420 -12.19 -17.67 -14.07
CA GLN A 420 -12.55 -16.41 -13.41
C GLN A 420 -13.62 -16.55 -12.32
N VAL A 421 -13.87 -17.78 -11.85
CA VAL A 421 -14.83 -18.05 -10.77
C VAL A 421 -14.29 -17.56 -9.42
N ARG A 422 -15.12 -16.81 -8.71
CA ARG A 422 -14.88 -16.36 -7.33
C ARG A 422 -15.49 -17.34 -6.33
N THR A 423 -14.69 -17.83 -5.39
CA THR A 423 -15.14 -18.73 -4.31
C THR A 423 -14.78 -18.13 -2.96
N LYS A 424 -15.77 -17.80 -2.15
CA LYS A 424 -15.57 -17.28 -0.78
C LYS A 424 -14.82 -18.32 0.06
N ARG A 425 -13.73 -17.90 0.72
CA ARG A 425 -13.04 -18.72 1.70
C ARG A 425 -13.76 -18.66 3.04
N ARG A 426 -13.41 -19.55 3.97
CA ARG A 426 -13.98 -19.54 5.32
C ARG A 426 -13.70 -18.21 6.05
N SER A 427 -12.54 -17.61 5.81
CA SER A 427 -12.17 -16.29 6.31
C SER A 427 -13.09 -15.17 5.84
N PHE A 428 -13.71 -15.27 4.66
CA PHE A 428 -14.71 -14.30 4.18
C PHE A 428 -15.90 -14.24 5.15
N ASP A 429 -16.50 -15.40 5.45
CA ASP A 429 -17.67 -15.47 6.33
C ASP A 429 -17.34 -15.07 7.76
N TRP A 430 -16.13 -15.39 8.23
CA TRP A 430 -15.65 -14.92 9.53
C TRP A 430 -15.46 -13.41 9.57
N TYR A 431 -14.78 -12.82 8.57
CA TYR A 431 -14.52 -11.38 8.52
C TYR A 431 -15.81 -10.58 8.31
N ARG A 432 -16.81 -11.15 7.61
CA ARG A 432 -18.17 -10.59 7.55
C ARG A 432 -18.78 -10.40 8.93
N GLN A 433 -18.60 -11.35 9.84
CA GLN A 433 -19.09 -11.22 11.22
C GLN A 433 -18.36 -10.10 11.95
N VAL A 434 -17.05 -9.94 11.74
CA VAL A 434 -16.26 -8.83 12.29
C VAL A 434 -16.82 -7.49 11.79
N CYS A 435 -16.93 -7.30 10.48
CA CYS A 435 -17.42 -6.06 9.87
C CYS A 435 -18.84 -5.70 10.35
N THR A 436 -19.75 -6.67 10.38
CA THR A 436 -21.16 -6.42 10.74
C THR A 436 -21.39 -6.29 12.26
N SER A 437 -20.54 -6.88 13.10
CA SER A 437 -20.60 -6.70 14.56
C SER A 437 -20.19 -5.31 15.01
N ALA A 438 -19.34 -4.63 14.22
CA ALA A 438 -18.87 -3.27 14.47
C ALA A 438 -19.72 -2.18 13.79
N ALA A 439 -20.64 -2.56 12.90
CA ALA A 439 -21.56 -1.61 12.28
C ALA A 439 -22.46 -0.95 13.36
N PRO A 440 -22.69 0.36 13.32
CA PRO A 440 -23.69 1.00 14.16
C PRO A 440 -25.03 0.28 13.91
N ARG A 441 -25.62 -0.30 14.96
CA ARG A 441 -26.98 -0.83 14.83
C ARG A 441 -27.88 0.35 14.43
N PRO A 442 -28.70 0.23 13.37
CA PRO A 442 -29.70 1.25 13.12
C PRO A 442 -30.55 1.37 14.39
N ASP A 443 -30.69 2.60 14.90
CA ASP A 443 -31.52 2.89 16.06
C ASP A 443 -32.86 2.16 15.88
N LEU A 444 -33.14 1.22 16.78
CA LEU A 444 -34.50 0.73 16.97
C LEU A 444 -35.29 1.96 17.39
N GLN A 445 -35.89 2.64 16.41
CA GLN A 445 -36.80 3.77 16.63
C GLN A 445 -37.77 3.31 17.71
N GLY A 446 -37.67 3.96 18.87
CA GLY A 446 -38.59 3.72 19.97
C GLY A 446 -40.00 3.87 19.44
N GLU A 447 -40.80 2.82 19.60
CA GLU A 447 -42.23 2.92 19.38
C GLU A 447 -42.77 4.08 20.23
N PRO A 448 -43.61 4.96 19.67
CA PRO A 448 -44.25 5.99 20.46
C PRO A 448 -45.23 5.30 21.41
N THR A 449 -44.89 5.24 22.70
CA THR A 449 -45.86 4.92 23.74
C THR A 449 -46.90 6.03 23.76
N GLY A 450 -48.12 5.71 23.35
CA GLY A 450 -49.30 6.57 23.44
C GLY A 450 -49.84 6.74 24.85
#